data_AF-A0A1S1LHT1-F1
#
_entry.id   AF-A0A1S1LHT1-F1
#
_cell.length_a   1.000
_cell.length_b   1.000
_cell.length_c   1.000
_cell.angle_alpha   90.00
_cell.angle_beta   90.00
_cell.angle_gamma   90.00
#
_symmetry.space_group_name_H-M   'P 1'
#
loop_
_entity.id
_entity.type
_entity.pdbx_description
1 polymer ?
#
loop_
_entity_poly.entity_id
_entity_poly.type
_entity_poly.pdbx_seq_one_letter_code
_entity_poly.pdbx_strand_id
1 'polypeptide(L)'
;MDRAIRALSVGAVAMVAGGCTFASPIAGEPIATPLIEYQAPAGAQYVDRWLPTPAVDLMSADGTFIRAFAEAATVAAFNVDKDAGSYPGYVRANRTREVAYDRNIRFHVRWIVSIESELDNWVVATVCSKGLIGPKDPERSGTPKRMKYHRSGTPPPTQQQGIASAPRFSVFGGWYATYFSYGRPSYESDPLVVVDPTIPCPMPPGVTTESSVATPGWPQTQIY
;
A
#
# COMPACT_ATOMS: atom_id res chain seq x y z
N MET A 1 6.07 -67.32 -32.56
CA MET A 1 5.80 -66.53 -33.79
C MET A 1 6.20 -65.09 -33.48
N ASP A 2 7.47 -64.81 -33.17
CA ASP A 2 8.64 -64.71 -34.07
C ASP A 2 8.51 -63.67 -35.17
N ARG A 3 9.17 -62.52 -34.95
CA ARG A 3 10.08 -61.77 -35.84
C ARG A 3 10.27 -60.36 -35.26
N ALA A 4 11.39 -59.68 -35.34
CA ALA A 4 12.80 -59.97 -35.56
C ALA A 4 13.51 -58.60 -35.42
N ILE A 5 14.67 -58.58 -34.78
CA ILE A 5 15.52 -57.43 -34.49
C ILE A 5 16.07 -56.81 -35.78
N ARG A 6 16.16 -55.47 -35.86
CA ARG A 6 17.29 -54.77 -36.52
C ARG A 6 17.63 -53.47 -35.80
N ALA A 7 18.79 -53.49 -35.15
CA ALA A 7 19.54 -52.32 -34.72
C ALA A 7 20.20 -51.65 -35.93
N LEU A 8 20.33 -50.31 -35.88
CA LEU A 8 21.21 -49.57 -36.78
C LEU A 8 21.90 -48.47 -35.97
N SER A 9 23.18 -48.71 -35.73
CA SER A 9 24.15 -47.82 -35.12
C SER A 9 24.79 -46.96 -36.22
N VAL A 10 24.74 -45.64 -36.09
CA VAL A 10 25.59 -44.67 -36.81
C VAL A 10 25.81 -43.55 -35.79
N GLY A 11 27.01 -43.31 -35.25
CA GLY A 11 28.23 -42.92 -35.95
C GLY A 11 28.53 -41.49 -35.51
N ALA A 12 29.34 -41.34 -34.45
CA ALA A 12 29.71 -40.04 -33.89
C ALA A 12 30.67 -39.30 -34.83
N VAL A 13 30.37 -38.04 -35.14
CA VAL A 13 31.31 -37.10 -35.75
C VAL A 13 31.62 -36.03 -34.70
N ALA A 14 32.83 -36.10 -34.13
CA ALA A 14 33.37 -35.04 -33.30
C ALA A 14 33.99 -33.97 -34.21
N MET A 15 33.34 -32.81 -34.35
CA MET A 15 33.97 -31.61 -34.87
C MET A 15 34.59 -30.83 -33.72
N VAL A 16 35.91 -30.79 -33.66
CA VAL A 16 36.67 -29.85 -32.83
C VAL A 16 36.75 -28.54 -33.61
N ALA A 17 35.86 -27.60 -33.31
CA ALA A 17 35.96 -26.22 -33.77
C ALA A 17 36.74 -25.40 -32.74
N GLY A 18 37.96 -25.01 -33.11
CA GLY A 18 38.81 -24.14 -32.32
C GLY A 18 38.35 -22.67 -32.34
N GLY A 19 38.38 -22.06 -31.16
CA GLY A 19 38.88 -20.71 -30.93
C GLY A 19 38.24 -19.54 -31.70
N CYS A 20 37.29 -18.88 -31.04
CA CYS A 20 37.37 -17.46 -30.68
C CYS A 20 36.28 -17.21 -29.64
N THR A 21 36.62 -17.40 -28.37
CA THR A 21 35.81 -16.91 -27.24
C THR A 21 35.90 -15.39 -27.26
N PHE A 22 35.01 -14.74 -28.00
CA PHE A 22 34.67 -13.36 -27.70
C PHE A 22 34.06 -13.40 -26.31
N ALA A 23 34.80 -12.90 -25.32
CA ALA A 23 34.21 -12.55 -24.05
C ALA A 23 33.07 -11.58 -24.37
N SER A 24 31.83 -12.05 -24.22
CA SER A 24 30.69 -11.14 -24.14
C SER A 24 31.08 -10.08 -23.11
N PRO A 25 30.94 -8.77 -23.42
CA PRO A 25 31.06 -7.78 -22.38
C PRO A 25 30.10 -8.22 -21.29
N ILE A 26 30.63 -8.50 -20.09
CA ILE A 26 29.85 -8.75 -18.89
C ILE A 26 28.84 -7.63 -18.89
N ALA A 27 27.57 -7.98 -19.13
CA ALA A 27 26.49 -7.04 -19.02
C ALA A 27 26.64 -6.48 -17.62
N GLY A 28 27.05 -5.21 -17.54
CA GLY A 28 27.24 -4.53 -16.29
C GLY A 28 26.01 -4.79 -15.46
N GLU A 29 26.22 -5.31 -14.26
CA GLU A 29 25.20 -5.37 -13.22
C GLU A 29 24.39 -4.07 -13.32
N PRO A 30 23.05 -4.13 -13.45
CA PRO A 30 22.28 -2.91 -13.50
C PRO A 30 22.66 -2.11 -12.27
N ILE A 31 23.28 -0.94 -12.49
CA ILE A 31 23.67 -0.03 -11.42
C ILE A 31 22.40 0.15 -10.61
N ALA A 32 22.37 -0.44 -9.41
CA ALA A 32 21.26 -0.30 -8.50
C ALA A 32 21.07 1.21 -8.36
N THR A 33 20.00 1.72 -8.93
CA THR A 33 19.66 3.13 -8.81
C THR A 33 19.67 3.38 -7.32
N PRO A 34 20.44 4.37 -6.81
CA PRO A 34 20.47 4.62 -5.37
C PRO A 34 19.02 4.73 -4.94
N LEU A 35 18.61 3.87 -4.00
CA LEU A 35 17.28 3.87 -3.42
C LEU A 35 17.03 5.29 -2.96
N ILE A 36 16.24 6.04 -3.72
CA ILE A 36 15.84 7.39 -3.33
C ILE A 36 14.95 7.17 -2.11
N GLU A 37 15.55 7.31 -0.94
CA GLU A 37 14.84 7.22 0.33
C GLU A 37 13.75 8.27 0.30
N TYR A 38 12.51 7.82 0.43
CA TYR A 38 11.39 8.74 0.46
C TYR A 38 11.47 9.66 1.69
N GLN A 39 11.37 10.95 1.43
CA GLN A 39 11.17 11.97 2.46
C GLN A 39 9.81 12.61 2.24
N ALA A 40 9.02 12.68 3.31
CA ALA A 40 7.74 13.39 3.25
C ALA A 40 7.98 14.87 2.88
N PRO A 41 7.07 15.50 2.11
CA PRO A 41 7.22 16.90 1.71
C PRO A 41 7.38 17.82 2.93
N ALA A 42 8.27 18.82 2.85
CA ALA A 42 8.58 19.71 3.97
C ALA A 42 7.37 20.48 4.56
N GLY A 43 6.29 20.63 3.79
CA GLY A 43 5.02 21.23 4.25
C GLY A 43 3.96 20.23 4.75
N ALA A 44 4.17 18.94 4.55
CA ALA A 44 3.26 17.88 4.94
C ALA A 44 3.55 17.47 6.39
N GLN A 45 3.11 18.28 7.34
CA GLN A 45 3.10 17.92 8.76
C GLN A 45 1.85 17.08 9.04
N TYR A 46 1.84 15.82 8.57
CA TYR A 46 0.84 14.84 8.96
C TYR A 46 1.47 13.81 9.89
N VAL A 47 0.78 13.53 10.98
CA VAL A 47 1.08 12.39 11.86
C VAL A 47 -0.15 11.50 11.89
N ASP A 48 0.04 10.25 11.48
CA ASP A 48 -1.00 9.23 11.51
C ASP A 48 -0.83 8.31 12.74
N ARG A 49 -1.93 8.14 13.47
CA ARG A 49 -2.05 7.26 14.62
C ARG A 49 -3.18 6.28 14.38
N TRP A 50 -2.83 5.03 14.13
CA TRP A 50 -3.75 3.92 14.03
C TRP A 50 -4.00 3.31 15.39
N LEU A 51 -5.28 3.26 15.77
CA LEU A 51 -5.71 2.57 16.96
C LEU A 51 -5.93 1.09 16.60
N PRO A 52 -5.39 0.17 17.40
CA PRO A 52 -5.67 -1.24 17.21
C PRO A 52 -7.15 -1.52 17.43
N THR A 53 -7.70 -2.43 16.64
CA THR A 53 -9.06 -2.94 16.79
C THR A 53 -9.05 -4.45 16.56
N PRO A 54 -10.09 -5.19 16.99
CA PRO A 54 -10.21 -6.61 16.64
C PRO A 54 -10.45 -6.88 15.15
N ALA A 55 -10.77 -5.86 14.35
CA ALA A 55 -11.13 -6.04 12.93
C ALA A 55 -9.95 -6.54 12.09
N VAL A 56 -8.74 -6.07 12.38
CA VAL A 56 -7.52 -6.48 11.67
C VAL A 56 -6.28 -6.15 12.52
N ASP A 57 -5.31 -7.05 12.49
CA ASP A 57 -3.97 -6.75 13.00
C ASP A 57 -3.30 -5.71 12.09
N LEU A 58 -2.94 -4.55 12.63
CA LEU A 58 -2.29 -3.47 11.90
C LEU A 58 -0.93 -3.87 11.30
N MET A 59 -0.31 -4.93 11.84
CA MET A 59 0.96 -5.51 11.38
C MET A 59 0.79 -6.66 10.38
N SER A 60 -0.43 -7.10 10.09
CA SER A 60 -0.71 -8.06 9.03
C SER A 60 -0.52 -7.42 7.64
N ALA A 61 -0.52 -8.23 6.58
CA ALA A 61 -0.44 -7.71 5.21
C ALA A 61 -1.61 -6.75 4.89
N ASP A 62 -2.83 -7.08 5.31
CA ASP A 62 -3.99 -6.20 5.16
C ASP A 62 -3.86 -4.92 5.98
N GLY A 63 -3.42 -5.04 7.24
CA GLY A 63 -3.14 -3.89 8.09
C GLY A 63 -2.11 -2.96 7.45
N THR A 64 -0.98 -3.49 6.98
CA THR A 64 0.06 -2.74 6.27
C THR A 64 -0.51 -2.05 5.03
N PHE A 65 -1.27 -2.74 4.18
CA PHE A 65 -1.82 -2.14 2.96
C PHE A 65 -2.79 -1.01 3.27
N ILE A 66 -3.77 -1.25 4.14
CA ILE A 66 -4.81 -0.26 4.50
C ILE A 66 -4.16 0.99 5.10
N ARG A 67 -3.19 0.80 6.01
CA ARG A 67 -2.43 1.90 6.60
C ARG A 67 -1.68 2.69 5.54
N ALA A 68 -0.81 2.02 4.79
CA ALA A 68 0.00 2.67 3.77
C ALA A 68 -0.85 3.40 2.73
N PHE A 69 -1.96 2.81 2.28
CA PHE A 69 -2.81 3.41 1.26
C PHE A 69 -3.54 4.64 1.80
N ALA A 70 -4.12 4.57 2.99
CA ALA A 70 -4.86 5.69 3.58
C ALA A 70 -3.95 6.88 3.96
N GLU A 71 -2.73 6.59 4.42
CA GLU A 71 -1.69 7.59 4.69
C GLU A 71 -1.20 8.20 3.37
N ALA A 72 -0.80 7.37 2.40
CA ALA A 72 -0.32 7.83 1.09
C ALA A 72 -1.35 8.65 0.31
N ALA A 73 -2.64 8.29 0.37
CA ALA A 73 -3.72 9.09 -0.21
C ALA A 73 -3.80 10.48 0.43
N THR A 74 -3.51 10.57 1.73
CA THR A 74 -3.44 11.84 2.44
C THR A 74 -2.20 12.61 2.01
N VAL A 75 -1.02 11.99 1.90
CA VAL A 75 0.18 12.66 1.37
C VAL A 75 -0.04 13.21 -0.03
N ALA A 76 -0.65 12.42 -0.92
CA ALA A 76 -0.94 12.82 -2.29
C ALA A 76 -1.82 14.08 -2.34
N ALA A 77 -2.68 14.29 -1.34
CA ALA A 77 -3.47 15.52 -1.19
C ALA A 77 -2.62 16.79 -1.02
N PHE A 78 -1.50 16.67 -0.30
CA PHE A 78 -0.61 17.76 0.07
C PHE A 78 0.55 17.95 -0.89
N ASN A 79 0.85 16.95 -1.72
CA ASN A 79 1.97 17.02 -2.63
C ASN A 79 1.59 17.66 -3.98
N VAL A 80 2.44 18.55 -4.48
CA VAL A 80 2.31 19.14 -5.83
C VAL A 80 2.32 18.07 -6.92
N ASP A 81 3.09 17.02 -6.71
CA ASP A 81 3.22 15.87 -7.62
C ASP A 81 2.13 14.80 -7.38
N LYS A 82 1.17 15.09 -6.49
CA LYS A 82 0.03 14.20 -6.15
C LYS A 82 0.53 12.79 -5.79
N ASP A 83 0.00 11.77 -6.45
CA ASP A 83 0.34 10.36 -6.23
C ASP A 83 1.83 10.08 -6.47
N ALA A 84 2.46 10.77 -7.43
CA ALA A 84 3.88 10.57 -7.76
C ALA A 84 4.81 11.08 -6.66
N GLY A 85 4.36 12.06 -5.88
CA GLY A 85 5.06 12.55 -4.69
C GLY A 85 4.63 11.88 -3.39
N SER A 86 3.79 10.85 -3.45
CA SER A 86 3.36 10.11 -2.27
C SER A 86 4.33 8.97 -1.92
N TYR A 87 3.90 8.03 -1.07
CA TYR A 87 4.70 6.89 -0.65
C TYR A 87 5.23 6.09 -1.86
N PRO A 88 6.45 5.53 -1.78
CA PRO A 88 6.99 4.69 -2.84
C PRO A 88 6.02 3.57 -3.23
N GLY A 89 5.74 3.44 -4.53
CA GLY A 89 4.81 2.43 -5.05
C GLY A 89 3.34 2.83 -5.03
N TYR A 90 2.97 3.98 -4.42
CA TYR A 90 1.58 4.41 -4.32
C TYR A 90 0.91 4.60 -5.70
N VAL A 91 1.61 5.17 -6.69
CA VAL A 91 1.10 5.32 -8.07
C VAL A 91 0.63 3.98 -8.66
N ARG A 92 1.30 2.86 -8.34
CA ARG A 92 0.89 1.53 -8.84
C ARG A 92 -0.26 0.95 -8.02
N ALA A 93 -0.28 1.23 -6.72
CA ALA A 93 -1.31 0.78 -5.80
C ALA A 93 -2.63 1.56 -5.96
N ASN A 94 -2.59 2.82 -6.40
CA ASN A 94 -3.76 3.66 -6.57
C ASN A 94 -4.36 3.50 -7.98
N ARG A 95 -5.45 2.74 -8.08
CA ARG A 95 -6.29 2.65 -9.29
C ARG A 95 -7.68 3.24 -9.05
N THR A 96 -7.80 4.11 -8.05
CA THR A 96 -9.04 4.78 -7.73
C THR A 96 -9.33 5.89 -8.75
N ARG A 97 -10.61 6.19 -8.98
CA ARG A 97 -11.04 7.25 -9.90
C ARG A 97 -11.37 8.57 -9.18
N GLU A 98 -11.44 8.56 -7.85
CA GLU A 98 -11.86 9.72 -7.05
C GLU A 98 -10.65 10.42 -6.42
N VAL A 99 -10.63 11.74 -6.55
CA VAL A 99 -9.54 12.59 -6.09
C VAL A 99 -10.11 13.67 -5.15
N ALA A 100 -10.69 13.24 -4.04
CA ALA A 100 -11.17 14.16 -3.01
C ALA A 100 -10.17 14.21 -1.85
N TYR A 101 -9.67 15.41 -1.58
CA TYR A 101 -8.55 15.63 -0.68
C TYR A 101 -8.94 16.63 0.41
N ASP A 102 -8.80 16.26 1.68
CA ASP A 102 -8.87 17.20 2.80
C ASP A 102 -7.47 17.74 3.08
N ARG A 103 -7.18 18.95 2.57
CA ARG A 103 -5.85 19.58 2.62
C ARG A 103 -5.54 20.31 3.94
N ASN A 104 -6.38 20.14 4.96
CA ASN A 104 -6.27 20.95 6.17
C ASN A 104 -5.94 20.15 7.42
N ILE A 105 -5.87 18.81 7.36
CA ILE A 105 -5.66 17.98 8.55
C ILE A 105 -4.18 17.72 8.80
N ARG A 106 -3.70 18.02 10.02
CA ARG A 106 -2.31 17.79 10.47
C ARG A 106 -2.13 16.55 11.32
N PHE A 107 -3.15 16.15 12.07
CA PHE A 107 -3.11 14.95 12.90
C PHE A 107 -4.29 14.08 12.57
N HIS A 108 -4.01 12.83 12.23
CA HIS A 108 -5.03 11.83 11.95
C HIS A 108 -4.95 10.74 13.01
N VAL A 109 -6.08 10.50 13.68
CA VAL A 109 -6.30 9.25 14.38
C VAL A 109 -7.20 8.39 13.51
N ARG A 110 -6.79 7.16 13.20
CA ARG A 110 -7.52 6.23 12.33
C ARG A 110 -7.73 4.90 13.01
N TRP A 111 -8.78 4.21 12.61
CA TRP A 111 -9.02 2.84 13.03
C TRP A 111 -9.87 2.12 12.00
N ILE A 112 -9.73 0.81 11.95
CA ILE A 112 -10.43 -0.05 11.00
C ILE A 112 -11.61 -0.65 11.75
N VAL A 113 -12.82 -0.46 11.24
CA VAL A 113 -14.06 -0.93 11.88
C VAL A 113 -14.42 -2.32 11.40
N SER A 114 -14.25 -2.57 10.10
CA SER A 114 -14.52 -3.87 9.50
C SER A 114 -13.60 -4.13 8.31
N ILE A 115 -13.42 -5.40 8.02
CA ILE A 115 -12.81 -5.92 6.80
C ILE A 115 -13.69 -7.06 6.30
N GLU A 116 -14.16 -6.94 5.06
CA GLU A 116 -15.05 -7.90 4.41
C GLU A 116 -14.29 -8.47 3.21
N SER A 117 -14.00 -9.78 3.25
CA SER A 117 -13.34 -10.48 2.14
C SER A 117 -14.40 -11.17 1.29
N GLU A 118 -14.25 -11.07 -0.03
CA GLU A 118 -15.13 -11.70 -1.01
C GLU A 118 -14.37 -12.76 -1.82
N LEU A 119 -15.11 -13.66 -2.48
CA LEU A 119 -14.55 -14.84 -3.16
C LEU A 119 -13.54 -14.49 -4.27
N ASP A 120 -13.63 -13.29 -4.85
CA ASP A 120 -12.83 -12.86 -6.00
C ASP A 120 -11.54 -12.09 -5.62
N ASN A 121 -10.92 -12.43 -4.48
CA ASN A 121 -9.65 -11.85 -4.00
C ASN A 121 -9.65 -10.32 -3.80
N TRP A 122 -10.82 -9.72 -3.66
CA TRP A 122 -10.94 -8.34 -3.23
C TRP A 122 -11.51 -8.26 -1.83
N VAL A 123 -11.20 -7.14 -1.19
CA VAL A 123 -11.51 -6.86 0.19
C VAL A 123 -12.07 -5.45 0.27
N VAL A 124 -13.09 -5.26 1.11
CA VAL A 124 -13.53 -3.93 1.50
C VAL A 124 -13.24 -3.70 2.97
N ALA A 125 -12.46 -2.66 3.25
CA ALA A 125 -12.22 -2.17 4.59
C ALA A 125 -13.04 -0.90 4.86
N THR A 126 -13.60 -0.83 6.07
CA THR A 126 -14.22 0.40 6.59
C THR A 126 -13.24 1.07 7.54
N VAL A 127 -12.76 2.25 7.17
CA VAL A 127 -11.76 3.04 7.90
C VAL A 127 -12.42 4.29 8.45
N CYS A 128 -12.41 4.44 9.76
CA CYS A 128 -12.79 5.68 10.40
C CYS A 128 -11.55 6.55 10.64
N SER A 129 -11.75 7.85 10.66
CA SER A 129 -10.68 8.79 10.97
C SER A 129 -11.21 10.02 11.69
N LYS A 130 -10.42 10.56 12.61
CA LYS A 130 -10.64 11.86 13.24
C LYS A 130 -9.43 12.74 12.96
N GLY A 131 -9.69 13.94 12.47
CA GLY A 131 -8.67 14.88 12.05
C GLY A 131 -8.64 16.13 12.91
N LEU A 132 -7.44 16.63 13.22
CA LEU A 132 -7.24 17.99 13.74
C LEU A 132 -6.67 18.89 12.65
N ILE A 133 -7.38 19.99 12.39
CA ILE A 133 -6.98 20.99 11.40
C ILE A 133 -5.97 22.00 12.00
N GLY A 134 -6.07 22.24 13.31
CA GLY A 134 -5.14 23.06 14.08
C GLY A 134 -5.61 23.22 15.54
N PRO A 135 -4.80 23.88 16.40
CA PRO A 135 -5.10 24.05 17.83
C PRO A 135 -6.34 24.91 18.14
N LYS A 136 -6.93 25.56 17.13
CA LYS A 136 -8.12 26.43 17.28
C LYS A 136 -9.33 25.95 16.48
N ASP A 137 -9.17 24.92 15.65
CA ASP A 137 -10.24 24.45 14.77
C ASP A 137 -10.97 23.29 15.42
N PRO A 138 -12.31 23.24 15.30
CA PRO A 138 -13.08 22.16 15.87
C PRO A 138 -12.63 20.83 15.26
N GLU A 139 -12.51 19.84 16.13
CA GLU A 139 -12.18 18.48 15.75
C GLU A 139 -13.19 17.96 14.72
N ARG A 140 -12.69 17.57 13.54
CA ARG A 140 -13.55 17.06 12.49
C ARG A 140 -13.59 15.55 12.62
N SER A 141 -14.68 15.02 13.16
CA SER A 141 -14.98 13.60 13.00
C SER A 141 -15.19 13.33 11.52
N GLY A 142 -14.33 12.51 10.93
CA GLY A 142 -14.50 12.06 9.56
C GLY A 142 -15.69 11.11 9.49
N THR A 143 -16.42 11.15 8.39
CA THR A 143 -17.33 10.07 8.02
C THR A 143 -16.53 8.79 7.80
N PRO A 144 -17.12 7.60 8.02
CA PRO A 144 -16.49 6.35 7.64
C PRO A 144 -16.09 6.38 6.17
N LYS A 145 -14.93 5.80 5.85
CA LYS A 145 -14.42 5.66 4.48
C LYS A 145 -14.41 4.20 4.13
N ARG A 146 -14.88 3.85 2.93
CA ARG A 146 -14.70 2.50 2.39
C ARG A 146 -13.51 2.45 1.45
N MET A 147 -12.69 1.43 1.61
CA MET A 147 -11.56 1.11 0.73
C MET A 147 -11.81 -0.25 0.10
N LYS A 148 -11.90 -0.31 -1.22
CA LYS A 148 -11.90 -1.58 -1.96
C LYS A 148 -10.54 -1.82 -2.57
N TYR A 149 -9.94 -2.96 -2.26
CA TYR A 149 -8.63 -3.33 -2.77
C TYR A 149 -8.53 -4.81 -3.12
N HIS A 150 -7.55 -5.13 -3.95
CA HIS A 150 -7.33 -6.46 -4.51
C HIS A 150 -6.01 -7.03 -3.99
N ARG A 151 -6.08 -8.26 -3.46
CA ARG A 151 -4.91 -9.03 -3.03
C ARG A 151 -4.31 -9.75 -4.23
N SER A 152 -3.37 -9.09 -4.91
CA SER A 152 -2.75 -9.60 -6.16
C SER A 152 -1.23 -9.69 -6.03
N GLY A 153 -0.62 -10.77 -6.53
CA GLY A 153 0.84 -10.94 -6.50
C GLY A 153 1.41 -11.02 -5.09
N THR A 154 2.63 -10.47 -4.90
CA THR A 154 3.31 -10.49 -3.59
C THR A 154 2.53 -9.67 -2.56
N PRO A 155 2.24 -10.20 -1.37
CA PRO A 155 1.56 -9.44 -0.33
C PRO A 155 2.45 -8.30 0.21
N PRO A 156 1.84 -7.26 0.78
CA PRO A 156 2.50 -6.31 1.66
C PRO A 156 3.32 -7.03 2.74
N PRO A 157 4.48 -6.49 3.13
CA PRO A 157 5.26 -7.05 4.22
C PRO A 157 4.48 -6.93 5.54
N THR A 158 4.71 -7.89 6.44
CA THR A 158 4.14 -7.90 7.78
C THR A 158 5.07 -7.19 8.77
N GLN A 159 4.62 -7.02 10.02
CA GLN A 159 5.41 -6.47 11.13
C GLN A 159 5.98 -5.07 10.86
N GLN A 160 5.30 -4.28 10.03
CA GLN A 160 5.70 -2.92 9.67
C GLN A 160 5.39 -1.92 10.78
N GLN A 161 6.32 -1.80 11.74
CA GLN A 161 6.27 -0.82 12.81
C GLN A 161 7.61 -0.10 13.00
N GLY A 162 7.57 1.14 13.45
CA GLY A 162 8.77 1.91 13.79
C GLY A 162 8.43 3.34 14.18
N ILE A 163 9.45 4.21 14.13
CA ILE A 163 9.34 5.61 14.57
C ILE A 163 9.10 6.60 13.42
N ALA A 164 9.16 6.15 12.17
CA ALA A 164 9.00 7.05 11.02
C ALA A 164 7.51 7.33 10.75
N SER A 165 7.21 8.53 10.24
CA SER A 165 5.85 8.91 9.80
C SER A 165 5.51 8.42 8.39
N ALA A 166 6.49 7.86 7.66
CA ALA A 166 6.30 7.30 6.34
C ALA A 166 7.30 6.17 6.07
N PRO A 167 6.94 5.18 5.22
CA PRO A 167 7.86 4.13 4.82
C PRO A 167 8.88 4.69 3.83
N ARG A 168 10.15 4.26 3.96
CA ARG A 168 11.22 4.60 3.02
C ARG A 168 11.15 3.84 1.70
N PHE A 169 10.46 2.69 1.71
CA PHE A 169 10.37 1.74 0.61
C PHE A 169 8.91 1.41 0.30
N SER A 170 8.65 0.79 -0.85
CA SER A 170 7.30 0.38 -1.21
C SER A 170 6.83 -0.77 -0.33
N VAL A 171 5.75 -0.54 0.42
CA VAL A 171 5.11 -1.52 1.29
C VAL A 171 3.81 -2.09 0.70
N PHE A 172 3.49 -1.77 -0.55
CA PHE A 172 2.22 -2.18 -1.17
C PHE A 172 2.22 -3.59 -1.76
N GLY A 173 3.41 -4.19 -1.96
CA GLY A 173 3.53 -5.44 -2.72
C GLY A 173 2.95 -5.31 -4.13
N GLY A 174 2.19 -6.31 -4.57
CA GLY A 174 1.40 -6.30 -5.81
C GLY A 174 -0.06 -5.88 -5.64
N TRP A 175 -0.46 -5.49 -4.43
CA TRP A 175 -1.84 -5.14 -4.10
C TRP A 175 -2.18 -3.74 -4.59
N TYR A 176 -3.46 -3.49 -4.87
CA TYR A 176 -3.94 -2.19 -5.35
C TYR A 176 -5.38 -1.92 -4.95
N ALA A 177 -5.71 -0.65 -4.73
CA ALA A 177 -7.06 -0.19 -4.45
C ALA A 177 -7.75 0.30 -5.72
N THR A 178 -9.03 -0.03 -5.86
CA THR A 178 -9.90 0.43 -6.95
C THR A 178 -10.92 1.45 -6.46
N TYR A 179 -11.13 1.55 -5.14
CA TYR A 179 -11.94 2.58 -4.52
C TYR A 179 -11.39 3.01 -3.17
N PHE A 180 -11.41 4.32 -2.92
CA PHE A 180 -11.18 4.88 -1.58
C PHE A 180 -11.83 6.26 -1.50
N SER A 181 -12.95 6.38 -0.80
CA SER A 181 -13.71 7.63 -0.77
C SER A 181 -13.38 8.53 0.42
N TYR A 182 -13.30 9.83 0.14
CA TYR A 182 -13.20 10.93 1.10
C TYR A 182 -14.47 11.82 1.12
N GLY A 183 -15.55 11.43 0.43
CA GLY A 183 -16.70 12.30 0.20
C GLY A 183 -17.99 11.56 -0.17
N ARG A 184 -19.01 12.33 -0.59
CA ARG A 184 -20.29 11.74 -1.01
C ARG A 184 -20.04 10.81 -2.21
N PRO A 185 -20.56 9.57 -2.21
CA PRO A 185 -20.41 8.65 -3.33
C PRO A 185 -20.86 9.35 -4.61
N SER A 186 -20.03 9.32 -5.64
CA SER A 186 -20.49 9.68 -6.99
C SER A 186 -21.59 8.70 -7.42
N TYR A 187 -22.56 9.15 -8.22
CA TYR A 187 -23.69 8.32 -8.69
C TYR A 187 -23.25 7.06 -9.48
N GLU A 188 -21.97 6.95 -9.83
CA GLU A 188 -21.35 5.80 -10.50
C GLU A 188 -20.57 4.88 -9.54
N SER A 189 -20.58 5.14 -8.24
CA SER A 189 -19.84 4.31 -7.26
C SER A 189 -20.47 2.92 -7.18
N ASP A 190 -19.62 1.88 -7.22
CA ASP A 190 -20.00 0.49 -6.96
C ASP A 190 -20.86 0.41 -5.67
N PRO A 191 -22.06 -0.19 -5.69
CA PRO A 191 -22.97 -0.21 -4.55
C PRO A 191 -22.32 -0.84 -3.30
N LEU A 192 -21.33 -1.73 -3.48
CA LEU A 192 -20.59 -2.37 -2.39
C LEU A 192 -19.62 -1.43 -1.68
N VAL A 193 -19.37 -0.24 -2.22
CA VAL A 193 -18.45 0.75 -1.64
C VAL A 193 -19.13 2.08 -1.30
N VAL A 194 -20.46 2.13 -1.44
CA VAL A 194 -21.29 3.21 -0.90
C VAL A 194 -21.06 3.28 0.61
N VAL A 195 -20.70 4.47 1.07
CA VAL A 195 -20.53 4.74 2.50
C VAL A 195 -21.91 4.76 3.13
N ASP A 196 -22.18 3.82 4.04
CA ASP A 196 -23.32 3.92 4.92
C ASP A 196 -23.02 4.97 6.01
N PRO A 197 -23.67 6.14 5.99
CA PRO A 197 -23.41 7.20 6.96
C PRO A 197 -23.89 6.84 8.38
N THR A 198 -24.65 5.76 8.53
CA THR A 198 -25.12 5.27 9.82
C THR A 198 -24.08 4.41 10.54
N ILE A 199 -23.02 3.95 9.86
CA ILE A 199 -21.93 3.21 10.50
C ILE A 199 -21.29 4.13 11.54
N PRO A 200 -21.38 3.78 12.84
CA PRO A 200 -20.85 4.62 13.89
C PRO A 200 -19.32 4.56 13.85
N CYS A 201 -18.70 5.74 13.85
CA CYS A 201 -17.26 5.91 14.05
C CYS A 201 -16.97 6.49 15.44
N PRO A 202 -17.30 5.80 16.55
CA PRO A 202 -16.92 6.28 17.86
C PRO A 202 -15.40 6.14 17.99
N MET A 203 -14.75 7.23 18.41
CA MET A 203 -13.36 7.14 18.82
C MET A 203 -13.28 6.22 20.05
N PRO A 204 -12.33 5.26 20.08
CA PRO A 204 -12.08 4.46 21.26
C PRO A 204 -11.88 5.35 22.52
N PRO A 205 -12.44 4.98 23.68
CA PRO A 205 -12.33 5.79 24.89
C PRO A 205 -10.88 6.05 25.30
N GLY A 206 -10.59 7.25 25.82
CA GLY A 206 -9.27 7.60 26.36
C GLY A 206 -8.20 7.96 25.31
N VAL A 207 -8.57 8.03 24.03
CA VAL A 207 -7.65 8.46 22.97
C VAL A 207 -7.70 9.96 22.78
N THR A 208 -6.56 10.63 22.91
CA THR A 208 -6.38 12.02 22.49
C THR A 208 -6.01 12.08 21.01
N THR A 209 -6.47 13.11 20.30
CA THR A 209 -6.10 13.36 18.90
C THR A 209 -4.77 14.09 18.75
N GLU A 210 -4.32 14.80 19.78
CA GLU A 210 -3.04 15.52 19.79
C GLU A 210 -1.89 14.59 20.18
N SER A 211 -1.08 14.21 19.20
CA SER A 211 0.24 13.61 19.43
C SER A 211 1.10 13.78 18.18
N SER A 212 2.37 14.13 18.38
CA SER A 212 3.36 14.25 17.31
C SER A 212 4.01 12.93 16.92
N VAL A 213 3.60 11.81 17.52
CA VAL A 213 4.22 10.49 17.31
C VAL A 213 3.30 9.61 16.47
N ALA A 214 3.82 9.12 15.34
CA ALA A 214 3.11 8.14 14.51
C ALA A 214 3.05 6.80 15.23
N THR A 215 1.91 6.11 15.16
CA THR A 215 1.73 4.82 15.88
C THR A 215 0.76 3.92 15.15
N PRO A 216 1.10 2.65 14.84
CA PRO A 216 2.46 2.17 14.72
C PRO A 216 3.08 2.90 13.51
N GLY A 217 4.19 3.62 13.74
CA GLY A 217 4.91 4.28 12.64
C GLY A 217 5.54 3.25 11.70
N TRP A 218 6.40 3.71 10.80
CA TRP A 218 7.05 2.86 9.80
C TRP A 218 8.49 2.54 10.19
N PRO A 219 9.00 1.35 9.79
CA PRO A 219 10.41 1.03 9.99
C PRO A 219 11.30 1.94 9.12
N GLN A 220 12.47 2.28 9.65
CA GLN A 220 13.47 3.07 8.92
C GLN A 220 14.35 2.21 8.01
N THR A 221 14.29 0.89 8.16
CA THR A 221 15.01 -0.08 7.35
C THR A 221 14.02 -1.03 6.69
N GLN A 222 14.40 -1.64 5.58
CA GLN A 222 13.58 -2.64 4.92
C GLN A 222 13.54 -3.92 5.77
N ILE A 223 12.35 -4.37 6.12
CA ILE A 223 12.12 -5.63 6.83
C ILE A 223 11.51 -6.58 5.79
N TYR A 224 12.20 -7.70 5.53
CA TYR A 224 11.79 -8.77 4.62
C TYR A 224 11.15 -9.92 5.40
#